data_AF-A0A969WK71-F1
#
_entry.id   AF-A0A969WK71-F1
#
_cell.length_a   1.000
_cell.length_b   1.000
_cell.length_c   1.000
_cell.angle_alpha   90.00
_cell.angle_beta   90.00
_cell.angle_gamma   90.00
#
_symmetry.space_group_name_H-M   'P 1'
#
loop_
_entity.id
_entity.type
_entity.pdbx_description
1 polymer ?
#
loop_
_entity_poly.entity_id
_entity_poly.type
_entity_poly.pdbx_seq_one_letter_code
_entity_poly.pdbx_strand_id
1 'polypeptide(L)'
;MKNLNEKGADGWVEKGIYLLLFLMLPASIIFALFSVREVLLPRGSADFHSYWFSGHFLRQGTDPYQAFFDRRVPSVPVHYVDGLTTEQAPVAQPGLAITPANTAPITLLLSLFSWLSWPSAKLLWLMPAWYQLVSAAMTLTLLGALLISLWRLKVMGQNPSG
;
A
#
# COMPACT_ATOMS: atom_id res chain seq x y z
N MET A 1 43.67 11.51 33.42
CA MET A 1 43.70 11.33 31.94
C MET A 1 42.57 10.41 31.46
N LYS A 2 41.29 10.73 31.71
CA LYS A 2 40.16 9.82 31.37
C LYS A 2 39.10 10.39 30.39
N ASN A 3 39.20 11.63 29.91
CA ASN A 3 38.08 12.32 29.25
C ASN A 3 38.21 12.63 27.75
N LEU A 4 39.21 12.10 27.04
CA LEU A 4 39.33 12.32 25.59
C LEU A 4 38.59 11.29 24.73
N ASN A 5 38.25 10.11 25.29
CA ASN A 5 37.63 9.03 24.51
C ASN A 5 36.10 9.15 24.39
N GLU A 6 35.43 9.80 25.35
CA GLU A 6 33.96 9.88 25.37
C GLU A 6 33.41 10.88 24.34
N LYS A 7 34.09 12.02 24.11
CA LYS A 7 33.69 13.00 23.08
C LYS A 7 33.73 12.45 21.64
N GLY A 8 34.50 11.39 21.40
CA GLY A 8 34.62 10.78 20.07
C GLY A 8 33.41 9.90 19.74
N ALA A 9 32.96 9.07 20.69
CA ALA A 9 31.88 8.10 20.49
C ALA A 9 30.53 8.78 20.18
N ASP A 10 30.30 9.92 20.81
CA ASP A 10 29.06 10.69 20.73
C ASP A 10 28.73 11.17 19.31
N GLY A 11 29.74 11.62 18.57
CA GLY A 11 29.56 12.08 17.19
C GLY A 11 29.25 10.96 16.20
N TRP A 12 29.65 9.70 16.48
CA TRP A 12 29.43 8.58 15.56
C TRP A 12 28.00 8.07 15.59
N VAL A 13 27.36 8.06 16.77
CA VAL A 13 25.97 7.58 16.92
C VAL A 13 25.01 8.51 16.18
N GLU A 14 25.13 9.82 16.39
CA GLU A 14 24.28 10.81 15.72
C GLU A 14 24.47 10.77 14.20
N LYS A 15 25.72 10.73 13.71
CA LYS A 15 26.01 10.56 12.28
C LYS A 15 25.47 9.25 11.72
N GLY A 16 25.53 8.16 12.49
CA GLY A 16 24.98 6.86 12.11
C GLY A 16 23.46 6.89 11.94
N ILE A 17 22.74 7.55 12.86
CA ILE A 17 21.28 7.73 12.76
C ILE A 17 20.92 8.57 11.52
N TYR A 18 21.60 9.69 11.28
CA TYR A 18 21.34 10.50 10.10
C TYR A 18 21.66 9.75 8.80
N LEU A 19 22.74 8.98 8.76
CA LEU A 19 23.09 8.15 7.61
C LEU A 19 22.01 7.11 7.34
N LEU A 20 21.51 6.43 8.39
CA LEU A 20 20.42 5.47 8.26
C LEU A 20 19.17 6.12 7.69
N LEU A 21 18.73 7.25 8.24
CA LEU A 21 17.56 7.99 7.74
C LEU A 21 17.75 8.45 6.29
N PHE A 22 18.96 8.93 5.97
CA PHE A 22 19.32 9.35 4.61
C PHE A 22 19.28 8.20 3.61
N LEU A 23 19.57 6.96 4.02
CA LEU A 23 19.49 5.78 3.16
C LEU A 23 18.06 5.21 3.07
N MET A 24 17.31 5.23 4.17
CA MET A 24 15.95 4.68 4.20
C MET A 24 14.96 5.51 3.37
N LEU A 25 15.11 6.83 3.33
CA LEU A 25 14.24 7.70 2.52
C LEU A 25 14.26 7.35 1.02
N PRO A 26 15.40 7.37 0.30
CA PRO A 26 15.44 7.01 -1.11
C PRO A 26 15.05 5.55 -1.36
N ALA A 27 15.41 4.62 -0.47
CA ALA A 27 14.96 3.23 -0.58
C ALA A 27 13.43 3.12 -0.53
N SER A 28 12.77 3.88 0.34
CA SER A 28 11.31 3.93 0.46
C SER A 28 10.66 4.52 -0.80
N ILE A 29 11.26 5.59 -1.37
CA ILE A 29 10.78 6.19 -2.62
C ILE A 29 10.91 5.20 -3.78
N ILE A 30 12.05 4.52 -3.90
CA ILE A 30 12.28 3.50 -4.93
C ILE A 30 11.23 2.39 -4.80
N PHE A 31 11.01 1.87 -3.59
CA PHE A 31 10.00 0.85 -3.34
C PHE A 31 8.59 1.31 -3.72
N ALA A 32 8.23 2.57 -3.43
CA ALA A 32 6.96 3.16 -3.82
C ALA A 32 6.79 3.18 -5.34
N LEU A 33 7.81 3.64 -6.06
CA LEU A 33 7.79 3.70 -7.53
C LEU A 33 7.67 2.30 -8.15
N PHE A 34 8.39 1.31 -7.61
CA PHE A 34 8.23 -0.09 -8.02
C PHE A 34 6.81 -0.59 -7.77
N SER A 35 6.22 -0.30 -6.61
CA SER A 35 4.85 -0.71 -6.27
C SER A 35 3.82 -0.11 -7.22
N VAL A 36 3.95 1.19 -7.55
CA VAL A 36 3.10 1.87 -8.54
C VAL A 36 3.24 1.20 -9.90
N ARG A 37 4.48 0.96 -10.36
CA ARG A 37 4.75 0.29 -11.63
C ARG A 37 4.06 -1.07 -11.69
N GLU A 38 4.25 -1.92 -10.68
CA GLU A 38 3.68 -3.27 -10.66
C GLU A 38 2.15 -3.26 -10.66
N VAL A 39 1.50 -2.32 -9.97
CA VAL A 39 0.04 -2.17 -10.03
C VAL A 39 -0.43 -1.69 -11.40
N LEU A 40 0.31 -0.78 -12.05
CA LEU A 40 -0.08 -0.25 -13.35
C LEU A 40 0.08 -1.26 -14.49
N LEU A 41 0.91 -2.30 -14.34
CA LEU A 41 1.01 -3.37 -15.32
C LEU A 41 -0.36 -4.03 -15.62
N PRO A 42 -0.57 -4.58 -16.83
CA PRO A 42 -1.82 -5.28 -17.17
C PRO A 42 -2.12 -6.48 -16.25
N ARG A 43 -1.06 -7.17 -15.79
CA ARG A 43 -1.16 -8.29 -14.84
C ARG A 43 -1.14 -7.88 -13.37
N GLY A 44 -0.98 -6.58 -13.10
CA GLY A 44 -0.93 -6.04 -11.74
C GLY A 44 -2.26 -6.19 -11.01
N SER A 45 -2.19 -6.25 -9.68
CA SER A 45 -3.37 -6.33 -8.81
C SER A 45 -4.27 -7.54 -9.11
N ALA A 46 -3.68 -8.68 -9.45
CA ALA A 46 -4.41 -9.90 -9.80
C ALA A 46 -5.39 -10.37 -8.71
N ASP A 47 -4.97 -10.31 -7.44
CA ASP A 47 -5.85 -10.65 -6.31
C ASP A 47 -7.01 -9.67 -6.19
N PHE A 48 -6.75 -8.37 -6.38
CA PHE A 48 -7.77 -7.32 -6.35
C PHE A 48 -8.80 -7.47 -7.48
N HIS A 49 -8.36 -7.92 -8.66
CA HIS A 49 -9.26 -8.14 -9.80
C HIS A 49 -10.41 -9.08 -9.47
N SER A 50 -10.17 -10.13 -8.69
CA SER A 50 -11.23 -11.08 -8.30
C SER A 50 -12.39 -10.39 -7.58
N TYR A 51 -12.10 -9.43 -6.70
CA TYR A 51 -13.09 -8.65 -5.97
C TYR A 51 -13.77 -7.62 -6.86
N TRP A 52 -12.99 -6.88 -7.66
CA TRP A 52 -13.51 -5.90 -8.62
C TRP A 52 -14.46 -6.55 -9.64
N PHE A 53 -14.06 -7.69 -10.21
CA PHE A 53 -14.86 -8.43 -11.18
C PHE A 53 -16.14 -8.98 -10.53
N SER A 54 -16.03 -9.65 -9.38
CA SER A 54 -17.19 -10.16 -8.64
C SER A 54 -18.20 -9.07 -8.27
N GLY A 55 -17.72 -7.85 -8.01
CA GLY A 55 -18.58 -6.70 -7.71
C GLY A 55 -19.55 -6.34 -8.84
N HIS A 56 -19.24 -6.67 -10.09
CA HIS A 56 -20.17 -6.43 -11.21
C HIS A 56 -21.44 -7.25 -11.10
N PHE A 57 -21.36 -8.50 -10.63
CA PHE A 57 -22.53 -9.33 -10.37
C PHE A 57 -23.36 -8.76 -9.21
N LEU A 58 -22.68 -8.32 -8.14
CA LEU A 58 -23.37 -7.69 -7.00
C LEU A 58 -24.12 -6.42 -7.42
N ARG A 59 -23.51 -5.57 -8.27
CA ARG A 59 -24.18 -4.39 -8.86
C ARG A 59 -25.42 -4.76 -9.67
N GLN A 60 -25.43 -5.94 -10.28
CA GLN A 60 -26.53 -6.48 -11.08
C GLN A 60 -27.51 -7.33 -10.25
N GLY A 61 -27.40 -7.32 -8.92
CA GLY A 61 -28.27 -8.09 -8.04
C GLY A 61 -28.10 -9.61 -8.17
N THR A 62 -26.96 -10.07 -8.68
CA THR A 62 -26.64 -11.49 -8.88
C THR A 62 -25.58 -11.95 -7.88
N ASP A 63 -25.75 -13.15 -7.32
CA ASP A 63 -24.73 -13.78 -6.48
C ASP A 63 -23.48 -14.12 -7.31
N PRO A 64 -22.30 -13.56 -6.99
CA PRO A 64 -21.06 -13.80 -7.74
C PRO A 64 -20.60 -15.26 -7.69
N TYR A 65 -20.90 -16.01 -6.62
CA TYR A 65 -20.51 -17.42 -6.51
C TYR A 65 -21.37 -18.29 -7.42
N GLN A 66 -22.69 -18.09 -7.39
CA GLN A 66 -23.59 -18.78 -8.30
C GLN A 66 -23.27 -18.43 -9.75
N ALA A 67 -23.01 -17.16 -10.05
CA ALA A 67 -22.61 -16.72 -11.39
C ALA A 67 -21.32 -17.38 -11.87
N PHE A 68 -20.33 -17.56 -10.98
CA PHE A 68 -19.10 -18.27 -11.30
C PHE A 68 -19.33 -19.73 -11.64
N PHE A 69 -20.11 -20.47 -10.83
CA PHE A 69 -20.42 -21.88 -11.09
C PHE A 69 -21.23 -22.06 -12.38
N ASP A 70 -22.14 -21.12 -12.67
CA ASP A 70 -22.94 -21.10 -13.88
C ASP A 70 -22.18 -20.58 -15.12
N ARG A 71 -20.91 -20.17 -14.97
CA ARG A 71 -20.07 -19.54 -16.01
C ARG A 71 -20.73 -18.31 -16.66
N ARG A 72 -21.51 -17.57 -15.88
CA ARG A 72 -22.13 -16.31 -16.33
C ARG A 72 -21.06 -15.23 -16.48
N VAL A 73 -21.33 -14.30 -17.38
CA VAL A 73 -20.56 -13.06 -17.51
C VAL A 73 -21.44 -11.88 -17.09
N PRO A 74 -20.87 -10.80 -16.55
CA PRO A 74 -21.65 -9.60 -16.24
C PRO A 74 -22.32 -9.06 -17.51
N SER A 75 -23.57 -8.60 -17.38
CA SER A 75 -24.28 -7.96 -18.50
C SER A 75 -23.63 -6.62 -18.87
N VAL A 76 -23.58 -6.32 -20.16
CA VAL A 76 -23.13 -5.04 -20.73
C VAL A 76 -24.33 -4.25 -21.27
N PRO A 77 -24.27 -2.90 -21.34
CA PRO A 77 -23.12 -2.06 -20.96
C PRO A 77 -22.93 -1.94 -19.44
N VAL A 78 -21.67 -1.82 -19.01
CA VAL A 78 -21.31 -1.46 -17.63
C VAL A 78 -20.90 0.00 -17.62
N HIS A 79 -21.68 0.85 -16.96
CA HIS A 79 -21.35 2.27 -16.76
C HIS A 79 -20.58 2.44 -15.46
N TYR A 80 -19.45 3.14 -15.51
CA TYR A 80 -18.64 3.46 -14.34
C TYR A 80 -18.80 4.93 -13.95
N VAL A 81 -18.55 5.23 -12.67
CA VAL A 81 -18.69 6.60 -12.12
C VAL A 81 -17.61 7.56 -12.62
N ASP A 82 -16.52 7.04 -13.17
CA ASP A 82 -15.47 7.82 -13.83
C ASP A 82 -15.77 8.11 -15.32
N GLY A 83 -17.00 7.84 -15.78
CA GLY A 83 -17.49 8.18 -17.10
C GLY A 83 -17.16 7.17 -18.20
N LEU A 84 -16.36 6.15 -17.89
CA LEU A 84 -16.08 5.05 -18.82
C LEU A 84 -17.28 4.11 -18.92
N THR A 85 -17.47 3.51 -20.09
CA THR A 85 -18.49 2.47 -20.31
C THR A 85 -17.86 1.27 -21.02
N THR A 86 -18.07 0.07 -20.46
CA THR A 86 -17.69 -1.18 -21.13
C THR A 86 -18.90 -1.74 -21.88
N GLU A 87 -18.85 -1.71 -23.20
CA GLU A 87 -19.95 -2.18 -24.07
C GLU A 87 -19.79 -3.64 -24.51
N GLN A 88 -18.59 -4.23 -24.33
CA GLN A 88 -18.26 -5.55 -24.84
C GLN A 88 -17.90 -6.52 -23.71
N ALA A 89 -18.33 -7.77 -23.85
CA ALA A 89 -17.92 -8.86 -22.99
C ALA A 89 -16.63 -9.54 -23.52
N PRO A 90 -15.79 -10.13 -22.64
CA PRO A 90 -15.94 -10.14 -21.18
C PRO A 90 -15.47 -8.83 -20.54
N VAL A 91 -16.13 -8.43 -19.44
CA VAL A 91 -15.68 -7.31 -18.59
C VAL A 91 -14.37 -7.65 -17.85
N ALA A 92 -14.10 -8.94 -17.66
CA ALA A 92 -12.88 -9.46 -17.05
C ALA A 92 -11.64 -9.08 -17.85
N GLN A 93 -10.55 -8.79 -17.14
CA GLN A 93 -9.28 -8.47 -17.77
C GLN A 93 -8.53 -9.74 -18.19
N PRO A 94 -7.86 -9.75 -19.35
CA PRO A 94 -7.16 -10.93 -19.85
C PRO A 94 -6.08 -11.43 -18.88
N GLY A 95 -6.13 -12.72 -18.56
CA GLY A 95 -5.13 -13.38 -17.71
C GLY A 95 -5.23 -13.08 -16.22
N LEU A 96 -6.28 -12.39 -15.76
CA LEU A 96 -6.55 -12.16 -14.35
C LEU A 96 -7.62 -13.13 -13.80
N ALA A 97 -7.55 -13.40 -12.50
CA ALA A 97 -8.45 -14.34 -11.84
C ALA A 97 -9.88 -13.79 -11.81
N ILE A 98 -10.86 -14.59 -12.26
CA ILE A 98 -12.30 -14.26 -12.21
C ILE A 98 -13.04 -15.01 -11.10
N THR A 99 -12.37 -15.95 -10.44
CA THR A 99 -12.95 -16.72 -9.33
C THR A 99 -13.24 -15.78 -8.18
N PRO A 100 -14.48 -15.76 -7.65
CA PRO A 100 -14.79 -14.98 -6.45
C PRO A 100 -13.86 -15.39 -5.29
N ALA A 101 -13.25 -14.40 -4.64
CA ALA A 101 -12.41 -14.66 -3.48
C ALA A 101 -13.26 -15.25 -2.33
N ASN A 102 -12.65 -16.14 -1.54
CA ASN A 102 -13.29 -16.96 -0.52
C ASN A 102 -13.76 -16.21 0.75
N THR A 103 -13.63 -14.88 0.79
CA THR A 103 -14.02 -14.05 1.94
C THR A 103 -15.19 -13.15 1.57
N ALA A 104 -16.42 -13.66 1.70
CA ALA A 104 -17.64 -12.92 1.35
C ALA A 104 -17.73 -11.49 1.94
N PRO A 105 -17.35 -11.22 3.22
CA PRO A 105 -17.35 -9.85 3.74
C PRO A 105 -16.37 -8.92 3.01
N ILE A 106 -15.19 -9.42 2.66
CA ILE A 106 -14.18 -8.66 1.91
C ILE A 106 -14.66 -8.45 0.47
N THR A 107 -15.26 -9.46 -0.15
CA THR A 107 -15.88 -9.32 -1.48
C THR A 107 -16.95 -8.25 -1.48
N LEU A 108 -17.82 -8.20 -0.47
CA LEU A 108 -18.80 -7.14 -0.34
C LEU A 108 -18.14 -5.77 -0.18
N LEU A 109 -17.17 -5.62 0.71
CA LEU A 109 -16.49 -4.35 0.95
C LEU A 109 -15.75 -3.86 -0.31
N LEU A 110 -14.98 -4.73 -0.94
CA LEU A 110 -14.17 -4.39 -2.12
C LEU A 110 -14.99 -4.34 -3.41
N SER A 111 -16.23 -4.86 -3.42
CA SER A 111 -17.14 -4.70 -4.56
C SER A 111 -17.46 -3.24 -4.87
N LEU A 112 -17.31 -2.34 -3.89
CA LEU A 112 -17.48 -0.90 -4.10
C LEU A 112 -16.56 -0.37 -5.21
N PHE A 113 -15.38 -0.96 -5.39
CA PHE A 113 -14.47 -0.57 -6.47
C PHE A 113 -14.98 -0.94 -7.86
N SER A 114 -15.96 -1.86 -7.98
CA SER A 114 -16.55 -2.23 -9.27
C SER A 114 -17.36 -1.09 -9.90
N TRP A 115 -17.66 -0.02 -9.16
CA TRP A 115 -18.25 1.20 -9.71
C TRP A 115 -17.26 2.05 -10.51
N LEU A 116 -15.96 1.78 -10.39
CA LEU A 116 -14.88 2.45 -11.13
C LEU A 116 -14.38 1.55 -12.25
N SER A 117 -13.94 2.15 -13.35
CA SER A 117 -13.23 1.40 -14.38
C SER A 117 -11.98 0.73 -13.82
N TRP A 118 -11.51 -0.34 -14.47
CA TRP A 118 -10.35 -1.09 -13.99
C TRP A 118 -9.10 -0.21 -13.74
N PRO A 119 -8.70 0.71 -14.65
CA PRO A 119 -7.58 1.63 -14.38
C PRO A 119 -7.76 2.46 -13.11
N SER A 120 -8.95 3.07 -12.93
CA SER A 120 -9.26 3.91 -11.76
C SER A 120 -9.31 3.09 -10.46
N ALA A 121 -9.90 1.90 -10.50
CA ALA A 121 -9.93 0.97 -9.38
C ALA A 121 -8.51 0.58 -8.94
N LYS A 122 -7.61 0.28 -9.89
CA LYS A 122 -6.19 0.00 -9.59
C LYS A 122 -5.46 1.18 -8.94
N LEU A 123 -5.74 2.41 -9.40
CA LEU A 123 -5.13 3.61 -8.82
C LEU A 123 -5.58 3.81 -7.37
N LEU A 124 -6.85 3.60 -7.06
CA LEU A 124 -7.31 3.67 -5.66
C LEU A 124 -6.80 2.48 -4.83
N TRP A 125 -6.62 1.31 -5.42
CA TRP A 125 -6.01 0.15 -4.76
C TRP A 125 -4.56 0.40 -4.29
N LEU A 126 -3.89 1.43 -4.81
CA LEU A 126 -2.57 1.84 -4.30
C LEU A 126 -2.64 2.55 -2.95
N MET A 127 -3.80 3.07 -2.53
CA MET A 127 -3.90 3.87 -1.29
C MET A 127 -3.39 3.15 -0.04
N PRO A 128 -3.70 1.86 0.21
CA PRO A 128 -3.14 1.13 1.35
C PRO A 128 -1.61 1.03 1.29
N ALA A 129 -1.03 0.84 0.11
CA ALA A 129 0.42 0.78 -0.05
C ALA A 129 1.07 2.13 0.26
N TRP A 130 0.47 3.23 -0.19
CA TRP A 130 0.92 4.59 0.15
C TRP A 130 0.80 4.88 1.64
N TYR A 131 -0.33 4.51 2.25
CA TYR A 131 -0.52 4.65 3.69
C TYR A 131 0.53 3.88 4.50
N GLN A 132 0.82 2.63 4.12
CA GLN A 132 1.83 1.81 4.76
C GLN A 132 3.23 2.43 4.63
N LEU A 133 3.55 2.98 3.46
CA LEU A 133 4.82 3.65 3.21
C LEU A 133 4.97 4.90 4.09
N VAL A 134 3.96 5.77 4.10
CA VAL A 134 3.98 7.03 4.88
C VAL A 134 4.06 6.73 6.37
N SER A 135 3.24 5.80 6.87
CA SER A 135 3.26 5.40 8.28
C SER A 135 4.59 4.79 8.71
N ALA A 136 5.22 3.96 7.87
CA ALA A 136 6.56 3.43 8.13
C ALA A 136 7.62 4.53 8.18
N ALA A 137 7.63 5.45 7.21
CA ALA A 137 8.57 6.57 7.17
C ALA A 137 8.43 7.48 8.40
N MET A 138 7.19 7.80 8.80
CA MET A 138 6.90 8.58 10.00
C MET A 138 7.39 7.86 11.27
N THR A 139 7.10 6.56 11.40
CA THR A 139 7.52 5.76 12.56
C THR A 139 9.03 5.74 12.71
N LEU A 140 9.77 5.52 11.62
CA LEU A 140 11.23 5.51 11.61
C LEU A 140 11.80 6.88 11.99
N THR A 141 11.21 7.96 11.49
CA THR A 141 11.63 9.33 11.81
C THR A 141 11.43 9.63 13.30
N LEU A 142 10.27 9.28 13.86
CA LEU A 142 9.96 9.49 15.27
C LEU A 142 10.86 8.65 16.19
N LEU A 143 11.14 7.40 15.82
CA LEU A 143 12.07 6.54 16.54
C LEU A 143 13.49 7.12 16.51
N GLY A 144 13.95 7.60 15.36
CA GLY A 144 15.25 8.25 15.22
C GLY A 144 15.36 9.49 16.13
N ALA A 145 14.34 10.36 16.12
CA ALA A 145 14.30 11.54 16.98
C ALA A 145 14.30 11.17 18.48
N LEU A 146 13.48 10.18 18.88
CA LEU A 146 13.43 9.68 20.26
C LEU A 146 14.78 9.15 20.73
N LEU A 147 15.45 8.34 19.91
CA LEU A 147 16.76 7.79 20.24
C LEU A 147 17.81 8.90 20.44
N ILE A 148 17.81 9.92 19.57
CA ILE A 148 18.67 11.10 19.73
C ILE A 148 18.35 11.83 21.04
N SER A 149 17.07 12.04 21.37
CA SER A 149 16.65 12.71 22.61
C SER A 149 17.05 11.94 23.86
N LEU A 150 16.79 10.63 23.91
CA LEU A 150 17.16 9.77 25.04
C LEU A 150 18.67 9.74 25.25
N TRP A 151 19.41 9.66 24.15
CA TRP A 151 20.86 9.70 24.18
C TRP A 151 21.38 11.05 24.73
N ARG A 152 20.84 12.19 24.28
CA ARG A 152 21.20 13.52 24.81
C ARG A 152 20.90 13.67 26.30
N LEU A 153 19.75 13.17 26.77
CA LEU A 153 19.37 13.19 28.18
C LEU A 153 20.37 12.40 29.03
N LYS A 154 20.78 11.21 28.56
CA LYS A 154 21.79 10.39 29.23
C LYS A 154 23.13 11.13 29.37
N VAL A 155 23.59 11.79 28.30
CA VAL A 155 24.86 12.55 28.31
C VAL A 155 24.80 13.72 29.30
N MET A 156 23.68 14.45 29.37
CA MET A 156 23.52 15.57 30.32
C MET A 156 23.51 15.11 31.78
N GLY A 157 22.90 13.95 32.08
CA GLY A 157 22.87 13.40 33.44
C GLY A 157 24.22 12.93 33.97
N GLN A 158 25.21 12.67 33.08
CA GLN A 158 26.55 12.22 33.46
C GLN A 158 27.54 13.35 33.76
N ASN A 159 27.13 14.62 33.64
CA ASN A 159 27.99 15.77 33.89
C ASN A 159 27.56 16.53 35.17
N PRO A 160 27.88 16.01 36.38
CA PRO A 160 27.38 16.56 37.64
C PRO A 160 28.09 17.84 38.10
N SER A 161 28.87 18.52 37.26
CA SER A 161 29.63 19.71 37.66
C SER A 161 28.79 21.01 37.62
N GLY A 162 27.68 20.97 38.34
CA GLY A 162 27.18 22.09 39.13
C GLY A 162 27.49 21.81 40.58
#